data_AF-A0A5C5UNL1-F1
#
_entry.id   AF-A0A5C5UNL1-F1
#
_cell.length_a   1.000
_cell.length_b   1.000
_cell.length_c   1.000
_cell.angle_alpha   90.00
_cell.angle_beta   90.00
_cell.angle_gamma   90.00
#
_symmetry.space_group_name_H-M   'P 1'
#
loop_
_entity.id
_entity.type
_entity.pdbx_description
1 polymer ?
#
loop_
_entity_poly.entity_id
_entity_poly.type
_entity_poly.pdbx_seq_one_letter_code
_entity_poly.pdbx_strand_id
1 'polypeptide(L)'
;MGSKKFGLIIAAGILSLAACGQEEQPTADGGSEAAVAEKEKTEKEKTSAEAAEEKTEEEAVEESPPEAESGAASELLSNGDETSYVFNTAGEFSIFCEPHPVMQMTVLVEEGSEQTGKVAVDIADYAFGEKTITVAPGTTVTWTNQDQAQHNVAIK
;
A
#
# COMPACT_ATOMS: atom_id res chain seq x y z
N MET A 1 17.99 45.59 -1.36
CA MET A 1 17.24 46.86 -1.17
C MET A 1 15.77 46.58 -1.46
N GLY A 2 14.82 46.87 -0.56
CA GLY A 2 13.38 46.75 -0.88
C GLY A 2 12.49 45.90 0.05
N SER A 3 12.60 46.05 1.37
CA SER A 3 11.79 45.33 2.37
C SER A 3 10.31 45.75 2.37
N LYS A 4 9.38 44.79 2.47
CA LYS A 4 7.95 44.99 2.80
C LYS A 4 7.49 43.86 3.74
N LYS A 5 7.65 44.05 5.05
CA LYS A 5 6.64 44.58 6.01
C LYS A 5 5.68 43.50 6.52
N PHE A 6 5.85 43.17 7.81
CA PHE A 6 5.04 42.23 8.60
C PHE A 6 3.56 42.65 8.68
N GLY A 7 2.68 41.65 8.75
CA GLY A 7 1.27 41.79 9.14
C GLY A 7 0.88 40.67 10.10
N LEU A 8 1.08 40.87 11.40
CA LEU A 8 0.64 39.97 12.46
C LEU A 8 -0.81 40.32 12.83
N ILE A 9 -1.76 39.39 12.65
CA ILE A 9 -3.09 39.50 13.26
C ILE A 9 -3.30 38.27 14.14
N ILE A 10 -3.39 38.53 15.44
CA ILE A 10 -3.78 37.56 16.45
C ILE A 10 -5.32 37.52 16.48
N ALA A 11 -5.90 36.34 16.26
CA ALA A 11 -7.29 36.08 16.59
C ALA A 11 -7.32 35.00 17.69
N ALA A 12 -7.83 35.39 18.87
CA ALA A 12 -7.92 34.50 20.03
C ALA A 12 -9.09 33.51 19.87
N GLY A 13 -8.92 32.34 20.48
CA GLY A 13 -9.75 31.16 20.23
C GLY A 13 -11.17 31.18 20.80
N ILE A 14 -11.84 30.05 20.55
CA ILE A 14 -12.94 29.53 21.35
C ILE A 14 -12.59 28.08 21.69
N LEU A 15 -12.49 27.81 22.99
CA LEU A 15 -12.39 26.47 23.56
C LEU A 15 -13.82 26.00 23.87
N SER A 16 -14.28 24.95 23.21
CA SER A 16 -15.56 24.31 23.50
C SER A 16 -15.33 22.89 24.03
N LEU A 17 -15.45 22.74 25.35
CA LEU A 17 -15.47 21.46 26.06
C LEU A 17 -16.90 21.18 26.53
N ALA A 18 -17.59 20.22 25.90
CA ALA A 18 -18.80 19.52 26.35
C ALA A 18 -19.30 18.62 25.20
N ALA A 19 -19.79 17.40 25.40
CA ALA A 19 -19.93 16.61 26.63
C ALA A 19 -19.89 15.11 26.30
N CYS A 20 -19.50 14.28 27.27
CA CYS A 20 -19.86 12.86 27.25
C CYS A 20 -21.37 12.73 27.56
N GLY A 21 -22.06 11.85 26.84
CA GLY A 21 -23.45 11.48 27.11
C GLY A 21 -23.63 9.98 26.90
N GLN A 22 -23.70 9.24 28.01
CA GLN A 22 -24.09 7.83 28.06
C GLN A 22 -25.59 7.74 28.38
N GLU A 23 -26.11 6.53 28.62
CA GLU A 23 -27.49 6.21 29.10
C GLU A 23 -28.55 6.17 27.96
N GLU A 24 -29.41 5.15 27.83
CA GLU A 24 -29.48 3.80 28.47
C GLU A 24 -30.40 2.86 27.64
N GLN A 25 -30.36 1.55 27.88
CA GLN A 25 -31.34 0.57 27.34
C GLN A 25 -32.68 0.67 28.11
N PRO A 26 -33.82 0.10 27.62
CA PRO A 26 -34.16 -1.33 27.87
C PRO A 26 -35.00 -1.94 26.69
N THR A 27 -35.59 -3.15 26.70
CA THR A 27 -35.96 -4.17 27.71
C THR A 27 -35.72 -5.61 27.21
N ALA A 28 -35.70 -6.57 28.14
CA ALA A 28 -35.63 -8.01 27.87
C ALA A 28 -37.03 -8.69 27.84
N ASP A 29 -37.03 -10.03 27.99
CA ASP A 29 -38.15 -10.98 28.14
C ASP A 29 -38.79 -11.51 26.82
N GLY A 30 -39.05 -12.80 26.64
CA GLY A 30 -38.84 -13.96 27.52
C GLY A 30 -38.91 -15.28 26.72
N GLY A 31 -38.39 -16.38 27.29
CA GLY A 31 -38.27 -17.67 26.59
C GLY A 31 -39.31 -18.72 26.98
N SER A 32 -39.40 -19.80 26.19
CA SER A 32 -39.92 -21.09 26.62
C SER A 32 -39.23 -22.25 25.89
N GLU A 33 -38.69 -23.16 26.69
CA GLU A 33 -38.20 -24.51 26.39
C GLU A 33 -39.38 -25.45 25.98
N ALA A 34 -39.30 -26.73 25.56
CA ALA A 34 -38.25 -27.71 25.18
C ALA A 34 -38.95 -28.97 24.57
N ALA A 35 -38.30 -30.01 24.00
CA ALA A 35 -37.08 -30.13 23.17
C ALA A 35 -36.85 -31.63 22.80
N VAL A 36 -36.83 -32.01 21.52
CA VAL A 36 -36.32 -33.31 21.02
C VAL A 36 -35.75 -33.18 19.60
N ALA A 37 -34.73 -33.89 19.13
CA ALA A 37 -33.54 -34.57 19.64
C ALA A 37 -33.03 -35.45 18.46
N GLU A 38 -31.73 -35.76 18.44
CA GLU A 38 -31.02 -36.58 17.43
C GLU A 38 -30.78 -35.92 16.04
N LYS A 39 -29.59 -36.01 15.44
CA LYS A 39 -28.26 -36.46 15.93
C LYS A 39 -27.14 -35.94 15.01
N GLU A 40 -25.94 -35.73 15.61
CA GLU A 40 -24.58 -35.76 15.01
C GLU A 40 -24.35 -35.14 13.61
N LYS A 41 -23.37 -34.23 13.45
CA LYS A 41 -21.96 -34.66 13.46
C LYS A 41 -20.96 -33.51 13.68
N THR A 42 -20.16 -33.67 14.75
CA THR A 42 -18.78 -33.17 14.92
C THR A 42 -18.53 -31.66 14.83
N GLU A 43 -18.57 -30.99 15.98
CA GLU A 43 -17.65 -29.88 16.26
C GLU A 43 -16.20 -30.39 16.31
N LYS A 44 -15.25 -29.63 15.75
CA LYS A 44 -14.02 -29.31 16.48
C LYS A 44 -13.37 -28.03 15.92
N GLU A 45 -13.72 -26.91 16.54
CA GLU A 45 -12.96 -25.67 16.42
C GLU A 45 -11.63 -25.76 17.21
N LYS A 46 -10.77 -24.75 17.05
CA LYS A 46 -9.48 -24.55 17.74
C LYS A 46 -8.38 -25.55 17.31
N THR A 47 -7.29 -25.09 16.73
CA THR A 47 -6.30 -24.25 17.42
C THR A 47 -5.40 -23.50 16.44
N SER A 48 -5.14 -22.23 16.74
CA SER A 48 -4.02 -21.46 16.17
C SER A 48 -2.69 -22.11 16.52
N ALA A 49 -1.91 -22.50 15.52
CA ALA A 49 -0.53 -22.95 15.66
C ALA A 49 0.27 -22.55 14.42
N GLU A 50 1.49 -22.09 14.66
CA GLU A 50 2.37 -21.46 13.70
C GLU A 50 2.90 -22.40 12.60
N ALA A 51 3.09 -21.81 11.42
CA ALA A 51 4.22 -22.04 10.52
C ALA A 51 4.38 -20.71 9.75
N ALA A 52 5.36 -19.82 9.99
CA ALA A 52 6.67 -19.94 10.61
C ALA A 52 7.58 -20.96 9.92
N GLU A 53 8.70 -20.47 9.36
CA GLU A 53 9.67 -21.19 8.52
C GLU A 53 9.03 -21.80 7.24
N GLU A 54 9.23 -21.25 6.03
CA GLU A 54 10.51 -20.90 5.44
C GLU A 54 10.53 -19.42 4.98
N LYS A 55 10.93 -18.52 5.89
CA LYS A 55 11.44 -17.22 5.48
C LYS A 55 12.87 -17.46 4.99
N THR A 56 13.05 -17.68 3.69
CA THR A 56 14.37 -17.57 3.07
C THR A 56 14.79 -16.12 3.23
N GLU A 57 15.59 -15.84 4.24
CA GLU A 57 16.39 -14.61 4.29
C GLU A 57 17.46 -14.76 3.21
N GLU A 58 17.04 -14.63 1.94
CA GLU A 58 17.96 -14.30 0.87
C GLU A 58 18.54 -12.94 1.23
N GLU A 59 19.86 -12.95 1.42
CA GLU A 59 20.60 -11.83 1.98
C GLU A 59 20.33 -10.57 1.16
N ALA A 60 20.27 -9.41 1.82
CA ALA A 60 20.37 -8.13 1.13
C ALA A 60 21.79 -8.00 0.56
N VAL A 61 22.04 -8.70 -0.55
CA VAL A 61 23.17 -8.47 -1.43
C VAL A 61 23.06 -7.02 -1.89
N GLU A 62 24.12 -6.23 -1.69
CA GLU A 62 24.21 -4.89 -2.29
C GLU A 62 24.48 -4.97 -3.80
N GLU A 63 23.63 -5.69 -4.53
CA GLU A 63 23.44 -5.50 -5.96
C GLU A 63 22.51 -4.32 -6.19
N SER A 64 22.81 -3.55 -7.24
CA SER A 64 21.92 -2.49 -7.70
C SER A 64 20.58 -3.10 -8.13
N PRO A 65 19.44 -2.40 -7.96
CA PRO A 65 18.16 -2.91 -8.42
C PRO A 65 18.19 -3.22 -9.93
N PRO A 66 17.42 -4.22 -10.39
CA PRO A 66 17.40 -4.61 -11.80
C PRO A 66 16.98 -3.44 -12.71
N GLU A 67 17.47 -3.46 -13.95
CA GLU A 67 17.06 -2.48 -14.96
C GLU A 67 15.59 -2.67 -15.37
N ALA A 68 14.90 -1.56 -15.64
CA ALA A 68 13.52 -1.55 -16.11
C ALA A 68 13.46 -1.95 -17.59
N GLU A 69 13.16 -3.22 -17.86
CA GLU A 69 13.06 -3.79 -19.21
C GLU A 69 11.66 -4.37 -19.48
N SER A 70 11.21 -4.35 -20.75
CA SER A 70 9.92 -4.95 -21.14
C SER A 70 9.91 -6.45 -20.86
N GLY A 71 8.89 -6.92 -20.13
CA GLY A 71 8.78 -8.30 -19.66
C GLY A 71 9.43 -8.58 -18.30
N ALA A 72 10.05 -7.58 -17.65
CA ALA A 72 10.44 -7.69 -16.24
C ALA A 72 9.19 -7.72 -15.34
N ALA A 73 9.19 -8.57 -14.31
CA ALA A 73 8.14 -8.62 -13.29
C ALA A 73 8.73 -8.97 -11.93
N SER A 74 8.18 -8.37 -10.87
CA SER A 74 8.51 -8.74 -9.49
C SER A 74 7.71 -9.97 -9.06
N GLU A 75 8.17 -10.61 -7.98
CA GLU A 75 7.32 -11.53 -7.22
C GLU A 75 6.11 -10.81 -6.62
N LEU A 76 5.18 -11.60 -6.05
CA LEU A 76 4.02 -11.08 -5.33
C LEU A 76 4.46 -10.47 -3.98
N LEU A 77 4.35 -9.14 -3.90
CA LEU A 77 4.62 -8.34 -2.71
C LEU A 77 3.49 -8.50 -1.71
N SER A 78 3.82 -8.92 -0.49
CA SER A 78 2.92 -8.90 0.67
C SER A 78 2.85 -7.49 1.28
N ASN A 79 2.02 -7.31 2.30
CA ASN A 79 1.92 -6.01 2.98
C ASN A 79 3.26 -5.60 3.61
N GLY A 80 3.77 -4.44 3.21
CA GLY A 80 5.07 -3.90 3.61
C GLY A 80 6.25 -4.35 2.75
N ASP A 81 6.05 -5.28 1.80
CA ASP A 81 7.12 -5.71 0.89
C ASP A 81 7.37 -4.66 -0.21
N GLU A 82 8.62 -4.58 -0.68
CA GLU A 82 9.07 -3.61 -1.66
C GLU A 82 9.73 -4.27 -2.87
N THR A 83 9.62 -3.63 -4.03
CA THR A 83 10.46 -3.94 -5.21
C THR A 83 10.98 -2.65 -5.84
N SER A 84 12.04 -2.74 -6.64
CA SER A 84 12.66 -1.57 -7.26
C SER A 84 13.22 -1.89 -8.64
N TYR A 85 13.08 -0.93 -9.56
CA TYR A 85 13.67 -0.98 -10.90
C TYR A 85 14.41 0.32 -11.23
N VAL A 86 15.52 0.23 -11.97
CA VAL A 86 16.30 1.39 -12.45
C VAL A 86 15.92 1.72 -13.90
N PHE A 87 15.43 2.94 -14.12
CA PHE A 87 14.96 3.42 -15.41
C PHE A 87 16.09 4.17 -16.15
N ASN A 88 16.96 3.42 -16.83
CA ASN A 88 18.13 3.98 -17.53
C ASN A 88 17.83 4.50 -18.95
N THR A 89 16.80 3.99 -19.61
CA THR A 89 16.49 4.32 -21.02
C THR A 89 15.31 5.30 -21.10
N ALA A 90 15.49 6.41 -21.83
CA ALA A 90 14.40 7.35 -22.10
C ALA A 90 13.28 6.70 -22.94
N GLY A 91 12.03 6.86 -22.53
CA GLY A 91 10.88 6.16 -23.10
C GLY A 91 9.65 6.12 -22.19
N GLU A 92 8.58 5.49 -22.65
CA GLU A 92 7.35 5.25 -21.89
C GLU A 92 7.27 3.78 -21.50
N PHE A 93 7.14 3.50 -20.20
CA PHE A 93 7.06 2.15 -19.65
C PHE A 93 5.67 1.93 -19.05
N SER A 94 4.97 0.89 -19.53
CA SER A 94 3.67 0.50 -19.01
C SER A 94 3.84 -0.44 -17.83
N ILE A 95 3.51 0.03 -16.63
CA ILE A 95 3.59 -0.75 -15.39
C ILE A 95 2.20 -1.29 -15.05
N PHE A 96 2.10 -2.56 -14.66
CA PHE A 96 0.83 -3.21 -14.31
C PHE A 96 1.01 -4.29 -13.23
N CYS A 97 -0.09 -4.68 -12.59
CA CYS A 97 -0.15 -5.84 -11.70
C CYS A 97 -0.66 -7.06 -12.50
N GLU A 98 0.11 -8.15 -12.56
CA GLU A 98 -0.20 -9.32 -13.39
C GLU A 98 -1.50 -10.07 -13.04
N PRO A 99 -1.82 -10.39 -11.77
CA PRO A 99 -3.07 -11.07 -11.44
C PRO A 99 -4.31 -10.23 -11.76
N HIS A 100 -4.17 -8.90 -11.83
CA HIS A 100 -5.26 -7.96 -12.13
C HIS A 100 -4.80 -6.85 -13.09
N PRO A 101 -4.65 -7.12 -14.42
CA PRO A 101 -4.03 -6.21 -15.39
C PRO A 101 -4.74 -4.87 -15.64
N VAL A 102 -5.80 -4.56 -14.91
CA VAL A 102 -6.49 -3.26 -14.89
C VAL A 102 -5.84 -2.27 -13.93
N MET A 103 -5.04 -2.74 -12.97
CA MET A 103 -4.16 -1.91 -12.15
C MET A 103 -2.95 -1.53 -13.00
N GLN A 104 -2.84 -0.26 -13.36
CA GLN A 104 -1.82 0.25 -14.28
C GLN A 104 -1.30 1.63 -13.86
N MET A 105 -0.04 1.88 -14.14
CA MET A 105 0.56 3.21 -14.17
C MET A 105 1.58 3.33 -15.30
N THR A 106 2.04 4.54 -15.58
CA THR A 106 3.07 4.83 -16.58
C THR A 106 4.30 5.44 -15.90
N VAL A 107 5.48 4.93 -16.21
CA VAL A 107 6.74 5.64 -15.92
C VAL A 107 7.24 6.24 -17.23
N LEU A 108 7.29 7.57 -17.29
CA LEU A 108 7.80 8.31 -18.43
C LEU A 108 9.21 8.78 -18.12
N VAL A 109 10.19 8.31 -18.89
CA VAL A 109 11.61 8.60 -18.67
C VAL A 109 12.05 9.66 -19.68
N GLU A 110 12.30 10.88 -19.19
CA GLU A 110 12.59 12.06 -20.01
C GLU A 110 13.89 12.76 -19.57
N GLU A 111 14.72 13.09 -20.55
CA GLU A 111 15.93 13.90 -20.36
C GLU A 111 15.59 15.27 -19.76
N GLY A 112 16.20 15.59 -18.62
CA GLY A 112 15.96 16.85 -17.92
C GLY A 112 14.70 16.91 -17.04
N SER A 113 14.04 15.77 -16.78
CA SER A 113 13.04 15.70 -15.70
C SER A 113 13.64 16.08 -14.34
N GLU A 114 12.84 16.72 -13.48
CA GLU A 114 13.25 17.13 -12.14
C GLU A 114 13.32 15.96 -11.15
N GLN A 115 12.57 14.88 -11.38
CA GLN A 115 12.61 13.69 -10.52
C GLN A 115 13.83 12.83 -10.88
N THR A 116 14.75 12.68 -9.92
CA THR A 116 16.05 12.02 -10.11
C THR A 116 16.40 11.15 -8.90
N GLY A 117 17.27 10.16 -9.09
CA GLY A 117 17.84 9.38 -7.99
C GLY A 117 16.90 8.27 -7.50
N LYS A 118 16.06 8.56 -6.51
CA LYS A 118 15.09 7.60 -5.94
C LYS A 118 13.70 8.22 -5.85
N VAL A 119 12.70 7.52 -6.38
CA VAL A 119 11.27 7.87 -6.30
C VAL A 119 10.53 6.70 -5.66
N ALA A 120 9.62 6.98 -4.72
CA ALA A 120 8.81 5.98 -4.05
C ALA A 120 7.35 6.09 -4.50
N VAL A 121 6.69 4.95 -4.73
CA VAL A 121 5.28 4.85 -5.16
C VAL A 121 4.57 3.79 -4.31
N ASP A 122 3.60 4.19 -3.50
CA ASP A 122 2.77 3.24 -2.76
C ASP A 122 1.83 2.47 -3.71
N ILE A 123 1.59 1.20 -3.42
CA ILE A 123 0.47 0.42 -3.96
C ILE A 123 -0.57 0.31 -2.84
N ALA A 124 -1.73 0.94 -3.02
CA ALA A 124 -2.79 1.05 -2.02
C ALA A 124 -4.17 1.18 -2.66
N ASP A 125 -5.22 0.80 -1.95
CA ASP A 125 -6.61 0.90 -2.41
C ASP A 125 -6.84 0.17 -3.76
N TYR A 126 -6.12 -0.94 -3.99
CA TYR A 126 -6.08 -1.69 -5.25
C TYR A 126 -5.61 -0.85 -6.46
N ALA A 127 -4.68 0.09 -6.25
CA ALA A 127 -4.08 0.91 -7.30
C ALA A 127 -2.60 1.21 -7.04
N PHE A 128 -1.86 1.55 -8.09
CA PHE A 128 -0.63 2.33 -7.94
C PHE A 128 -1.02 3.76 -7.55
N GLY A 129 -0.36 4.33 -6.54
CA GLY A 129 -0.72 5.63 -5.95
C GLY A 129 -0.66 6.80 -6.94
N GLU A 130 0.23 6.72 -7.94
CA GLU A 130 0.28 7.64 -9.07
C GLU A 130 0.00 6.89 -10.38
N LYS A 131 -0.81 7.50 -11.27
CA LYS A 131 -1.09 6.93 -12.60
C LYS A 131 0.01 7.18 -13.61
N THR A 132 0.79 8.24 -13.42
CA THR A 132 1.90 8.61 -14.30
C THR A 132 2.93 9.36 -13.48
N ILE A 133 4.19 8.94 -13.55
CA ILE A 133 5.33 9.71 -13.04
C ILE A 133 6.29 10.02 -14.19
N THR A 134 6.95 11.17 -14.14
CA THR A 134 7.99 11.55 -15.11
C THR A 134 9.33 11.65 -14.40
N VAL A 135 10.29 10.83 -14.79
CA VAL A 135 11.61 10.70 -14.13
C VAL A 135 12.75 10.89 -15.12
N ALA A 136 13.93 11.25 -14.64
CA ALA A 136 15.13 11.32 -15.46
C ALA A 136 15.77 9.92 -15.62
N PRO A 137 16.53 9.68 -16.71
CA PRO A 137 17.38 8.50 -16.84
C PRO A 137 18.26 8.24 -15.60
N GLY A 138 18.35 6.98 -15.19
CA GLY A 138 19.08 6.55 -14.00
C GLY A 138 18.29 6.61 -12.69
N THR A 139 17.00 6.98 -12.74
CA THR A 139 16.15 7.00 -11.54
C THR A 139 15.75 5.59 -11.14
N THR A 140 15.97 5.25 -9.88
CA THR A 140 15.36 4.07 -9.25
C THR A 140 13.94 4.41 -8.82
N VAL A 141 12.96 3.66 -9.26
CA VAL A 141 11.60 3.72 -8.72
C VAL A 141 11.41 2.51 -7.81
N THR A 142 10.96 2.77 -6.58
CA THR A 142 10.65 1.77 -5.55
C THR A 142 9.15 1.74 -5.33
N TRP A 143 8.55 0.56 -5.35
CA TRP A 143 7.14 0.35 -5.03
C TRP A 143 7.01 -0.41 -3.72
N THR A 144 6.11 0.07 -2.85
CA THR A 144 5.83 -0.53 -1.53
C THR A 144 4.37 -0.95 -1.49
N ASN A 145 4.07 -2.20 -1.16
CA ASN A 145 2.67 -2.65 -1.06
C ASN A 145 2.08 -2.30 0.31
N GLN A 146 1.12 -1.36 0.35
CA GLN A 146 0.39 -0.95 1.54
C GLN A 146 -0.94 -1.70 1.72
N ASP A 147 -1.40 -2.44 0.70
CA ASP A 147 -2.60 -3.28 0.78
C ASP A 147 -2.35 -4.59 1.54
N GLN A 148 -3.42 -5.19 2.06
CA GLN A 148 -3.41 -6.58 2.56
C GLN A 148 -3.51 -7.61 1.42
N ALA A 149 -3.95 -7.18 0.24
CA ALA A 149 -3.91 -8.01 -0.97
C ALA A 149 -2.47 -8.01 -1.52
N GLN A 150 -2.01 -9.15 -2.03
CA GLN A 150 -0.73 -9.23 -2.71
C GLN A 150 -0.82 -8.63 -4.12
N HIS A 151 0.20 -7.88 -4.50
CA HIS A 151 0.33 -7.23 -5.80
C HIS A 151 1.75 -7.44 -6.35
N ASN A 152 1.97 -7.24 -7.63
CA ASN A 152 3.33 -7.16 -8.19
C ASN A 152 3.49 -5.98 -9.14
N VAL A 153 4.75 -5.71 -9.50
CA VAL A 153 5.15 -4.70 -10.48
C VAL A 153 5.66 -5.43 -11.70
N ALA A 154 4.92 -5.38 -12.80
CA ALA A 154 5.34 -5.90 -14.10
C ALA A 154 5.41 -4.80 -15.15
N ILE A 155 6.39 -4.90 -16.03
CA ILE A 155 6.74 -3.90 -17.06
C ILE A 155 6.43 -4.47 -18.44
N LYS A 156 5.78 -3.68 -19.29
CA LYS A 156 5.45 -4.03 -20.67
C LYS A 156 5.99 -3.01 -21.66
#